data_AF-A0A2Z6RCE9-F1
#
_entry.id   AF-A0A2Z6RCE9-F1
#
_cell.length_a   1.000
_cell.length_b   1.000
_cell.length_c   1.000
_cell.angle_alpha   90.00
_cell.angle_beta   90.00
_cell.angle_gamma   90.00
#
_symmetry.space_group_name_H-M   'P 1'
#
loop_
_entity.id
_entity.type
_entity.pdbx_description
1 polymer ?
#
loop_
_entity_poly.entity_id
_entity_poly.type
_entity_poly.pdbx_seq_one_letter_code
_entity_poly.pdbx_strand_id
1 'polypeptide(L)'
;MNKKKRKIDEAFDPDYDYVYSIVSTGTDWYFILHSTEGIYNTSRTEYQISLTEDALKDDTKLRKSVKRILEVIIGLLKDRAISSEEPATKKHCIEEIIKKK
;
A
#
# COMPACT_ATOMS: atom_id res chain seq x y z
N MET A 1 17.30 -26.61 -0.10
CA MET A 1 16.16 -26.28 0.78
C MET A 1 15.11 -25.57 -0.06
N ASN A 2 14.10 -26.30 -0.54
CA ASN A 2 13.03 -25.72 -1.36
C ASN A 2 12.10 -24.89 -0.46
N LYS A 3 12.09 -23.57 -0.63
CA LYS A 3 11.06 -22.73 -0.01
C LYS A 3 9.73 -23.09 -0.67
N LYS A 4 8.91 -23.88 0.04
CA LYS A 4 7.52 -24.18 -0.35
C LYS A 4 6.82 -22.84 -0.59
N LYS A 5 6.14 -22.69 -1.74
CA LYS A 5 5.29 -21.52 -1.99
C LYS A 5 4.24 -21.47 -0.87
N ARG A 6 4.17 -20.37 -0.12
CA ARG A 6 3.16 -20.18 0.93
C ARG A 6 1.78 -20.25 0.28
N LYS A 7 0.85 -20.98 0.91
CA LYS A 7 -0.55 -21.01 0.47
C LYS A 7 -1.20 -19.66 0.77
N ILE A 8 -2.19 -19.25 -0.03
CA ILE A 8 -2.91 -17.99 0.16
C ILE A 8 -3.47 -17.88 1.59
N ASP A 9 -4.03 -18.96 2.14
CA ASP A 9 -4.51 -19.01 3.54
C ASP A 9 -3.42 -18.74 4.60
N GLU A 10 -2.14 -18.93 4.27
CA GLU A 10 -1.03 -18.73 5.20
C GLU A 10 -0.41 -17.34 5.06
N ALA A 11 -0.63 -16.70 3.90
CA ALA A 11 -0.15 -15.36 3.59
C ALA A 11 -1.22 -14.29 3.81
N PHE A 12 -2.50 -14.67 3.87
CA PHE A 12 -3.65 -13.82 4.12
C PHE A 12 -4.45 -14.43 5.26
N ASP A 13 -4.27 -13.83 6.44
CA ASP A 13 -5.05 -14.17 7.62
C ASP A 13 -6.54 -13.92 7.31
N PRO A 14 -7.39 -14.96 7.38
CA PRO A 14 -8.81 -14.85 7.07
C PRO A 14 -9.57 -13.92 8.04
N ASP A 15 -8.97 -13.52 9.16
CA ASP A 15 -9.58 -12.60 10.12
C ASP A 15 -9.57 -11.13 9.68
N TYR A 16 -8.96 -10.81 8.53
CA TYR A 16 -8.98 -9.45 7.98
C TYR A 16 -10.09 -9.30 6.95
N ASP A 17 -11.07 -8.45 7.27
CA ASP A 17 -12.13 -8.03 6.35
C ASP A 17 -11.62 -7.09 5.23
N TYR A 18 -10.31 -6.97 5.02
CA TYR A 18 -9.71 -6.06 4.05
C TYR A 18 -8.40 -6.54 3.40
N VAL A 19 -8.17 -6.08 2.17
CA VAL A 19 -6.98 -6.36 1.35
C VAL A 19 -6.40 -5.06 0.80
N TYR A 20 -5.09 -4.87 0.97
CA TYR A 20 -4.34 -3.83 0.26
C TYR A 20 -3.94 -4.32 -1.14
N SER A 21 -4.26 -3.52 -2.15
CA SER A 21 -3.94 -3.73 -3.56
C SER A 21 -3.09 -2.58 -4.09
N ILE A 22 -2.18 -2.90 -5.02
CA ILE A 22 -1.35 -1.92 -5.72
C ILE A 22 -1.62 -2.05 -7.21
N VAL A 23 -1.99 -0.94 -7.84
CA VAL A 23 -2.18 -0.85 -9.30
C VAL A 23 -1.20 0.17 -9.84
N SER A 24 -0.45 -0.18 -10.87
CA SER A 24 0.48 0.75 -11.51
C SER A 24 0.44 0.68 -13.03
N THR A 25 0.55 1.84 -13.66
CA THR A 25 0.73 2.04 -15.11
C THR A 25 2.21 2.22 -15.49
N GLY A 26 3.13 2.05 -14.54
CA GLY A 26 4.55 2.36 -14.67
C GLY A 26 4.90 3.78 -14.19
N THR A 27 4.09 4.77 -14.58
CA THR A 27 4.22 6.16 -14.12
C THR A 27 3.34 6.44 -12.92
N ASP A 28 2.10 5.96 -12.93
CA ASP A 28 1.12 6.26 -11.89
C ASP A 28 0.96 5.05 -10.98
N TRP A 29 0.81 5.31 -9.69
CA TRP A 29 0.69 4.30 -8.64
C TRP A 29 -0.53 4.57 -7.77
N TYR A 30 -1.42 3.59 -7.73
CA TYR A 30 -2.62 3.62 -6.91
C TYR A 30 -2.51 2.57 -5.82
N PHE A 31 -2.75 3.00 -4.60
CA PHE A 31 -2.82 2.14 -3.42
C PHE A 31 -4.28 2.07 -2.99
N ILE A 32 -4.82 0.86 -2.99
CA ILE A 32 -6.25 0.61 -2.84
C ILE A 32 -6.46 -0.30 -1.65
N LEU A 33 -7.43 0.05 -0.81
CA LEU A 33 -7.94 -0.78 0.27
C LEU A 33 -9.30 -1.31 -0.15
N HIS A 34 -9.40 -2.62 -0.34
CA HIS A 34 -10.66 -3.32 -0.54
C HIS A 34 -11.13 -3.85 0.81
N SER A 35 -12.37 -3.59 1.17
CA SER A 35 -13.01 -4.18 2.35
C SER A 35 -14.43 -4.60 2.01
N THR A 36 -15.10 -5.25 2.96
CA THR A 36 -16.53 -5.58 2.87
C THR A 36 -17.42 -4.35 2.69
N GLU A 37 -17.00 -3.18 3.18
CA GLU A 37 -17.74 -1.91 3.07
C GLU A 37 -17.54 -1.19 1.74
N GLY A 38 -16.45 -1.49 1.02
CA GLY A 38 -16.17 -0.88 -0.28
C GLY A 38 -14.70 -0.79 -0.65
N ILE A 39 -14.45 -0.02 -1.71
CA ILE A 39 -13.12 0.22 -2.30
C ILE A 39 -12.69 1.64 -1.96
N TYR A 40 -11.55 1.78 -1.30
CA TYR A 40 -11.00 3.06 -0.86
C TYR A 40 -9.63 3.28 -1.47
N ASN A 41 -9.38 4.49 -1.99
CA ASN A 41 -8.03 4.91 -2.33
C ASN A 41 -7.33 5.34 -1.04
N THR A 42 -6.17 4.76 -0.74
CA THR A 42 -5.42 5.09 0.48
C THR A 42 -4.63 6.38 0.34
N SER A 43 -4.66 7.02 -0.84
CA SER A 43 -3.92 8.23 -1.16
C SER A 43 -4.83 9.41 -1.44
N ARG A 44 -4.49 10.56 -0.84
CA ARG A 44 -5.15 11.85 -1.11
C ARG A 44 -4.50 12.59 -2.29
N THR A 45 -3.26 12.23 -2.64
CA THR A 45 -2.45 12.80 -3.71
C THR A 45 -1.90 11.68 -4.59
N GLU A 46 -1.83 11.92 -5.89
CA GLU A 46 -1.31 10.96 -6.87
C GLU A 46 0.16 10.63 -6.60
N TYR A 47 0.49 9.34 -6.60
CA TYR A 47 1.87 8.87 -6.55
C TYR A 47 2.36 8.65 -7.98
N GLN A 48 3.09 9.64 -8.50
CA GLN A 48 3.59 9.61 -9.87
C GLN A 48 5.12 9.59 -9.92
N ILE A 49 5.64 8.73 -10.81
CA ILE A 49 7.02 8.70 -11.24
C ILE A 49 7.08 9.31 -12.65
N SER A 50 7.71 10.48 -12.75
CA SER A 50 8.01 11.08 -14.05
C SER A 50 9.19 10.34 -14.69
N LEU A 51 8.89 9.53 -15.70
CA LEU A 51 9.87 8.84 -16.53
C LEU A 51 10.14 9.67 -17.80
N THR A 52 10.92 10.73 -17.65
CA THR A 52 11.33 11.61 -18.74
C THR A 52 12.79 11.37 -19.11
N GLU A 53 13.21 11.71 -20.32
CA GLU A 53 14.58 11.49 -20.78
C GLU A 53 15.62 12.26 -19.93
N ASP A 54 15.24 13.42 -19.40
CA ASP A 54 16.06 14.20 -18.47
C ASP A 54 16.22 13.54 -17.10
N ALA A 55 15.28 12.69 -16.67
CA ALA A 55 15.41 11.92 -15.43
C ALA A 55 16.53 10.87 -15.50
N LEU A 56 16.99 10.51 -16.71
CA LEU A 56 18.18 9.67 -16.90
C LEU A 56 19.49 10.46 -16.73
N LYS A 57 19.44 11.79 -16.86
CA LYS A 57 20.60 12.69 -16.72
C LYS A 57 20.73 13.21 -15.29
N ASP A 58 19.62 13.54 -14.64
CA ASP A 58 19.53 13.85 -13.21
C ASP A 58 18.40 13.03 -12.57
N ASP A 59 18.77 11.97 -11.88
CA ASP A 59 17.82 11.04 -11.26
C ASP A 59 17.33 11.49 -9.88
N THR A 60 17.67 12.71 -9.43
CA THR A 60 17.30 13.21 -8.09
C THR A 60 15.79 13.21 -7.87
N LYS A 61 15.01 13.66 -8.87
CA LYS A 61 13.54 13.65 -8.80
C LYS A 61 12.99 12.22 -8.84
N LEU A 62 13.54 11.39 -9.72
CA LEU A 62 13.18 9.98 -9.85
C LEU A 62 13.38 9.23 -8.53
N ARG A 63 14.56 9.37 -7.91
CA ARG A 63 14.88 8.77 -6.60
C ARG A 63 13.94 9.23 -5.50
N LYS A 64 13.55 10.52 -5.47
CA LYS A 64 12.58 11.05 -4.51
C LYS A 64 11.21 10.41 -4.67
N SER A 65 10.69 10.30 -5.91
CA SER A 65 9.41 9.65 -6.17
C SER A 65 9.43 8.15 -5.83
N VAL A 66 10.48 7.44 -6.24
CA VAL A 66 10.66 6.00 -5.93
C VAL A 66 10.75 5.77 -4.42
N LYS A 67 11.54 6.60 -3.71
CA LYS A 67 11.64 6.53 -2.24
C LYS A 67 10.26 6.70 -1.58
N ARG A 68 9.47 7.68 -2.02
CA ARG A 68 8.12 7.92 -1.48
C ARG A 68 7.21 6.71 -1.68
N ILE A 69 7.23 6.09 -2.86
CA ILE A 69 6.45 4.87 -3.16
C ILE A 69 6.89 3.69 -2.26
N LEU A 70 8.19 3.48 -2.10
CA LEU A 70 8.74 2.47 -1.20
C LEU A 70 8.32 2.70 0.25
N GLU A 71 8.32 3.94 0.73
CA GLU A 71 7.86 4.28 2.09
C GLU A 71 6.39 3.90 2.30
N VAL A 72 5.53 4.14 1.31
CA VAL A 72 4.11 3.73 1.36
C VAL A 72 3.99 2.21 1.41
N ILE A 73 4.68 1.48 0.51
CA ILE A 73 4.65 0.01 0.49
C ILE A 73 5.12 -0.56 1.84
N ILE A 74 6.21 -0.02 2.40
CA ILE A 74 6.73 -0.43 3.71
C ILE A 74 5.71 -0.12 4.81
N GLY A 75 5.04 1.04 4.76
CA GLY A 75 3.98 1.41 5.69
C GLY A 75 2.82 0.41 5.69
N LEU A 76 2.33 0.03 4.50
CA LEU A 76 1.27 -0.97 4.35
C LEU A 76 1.70 -2.36 4.85
N LEU A 77 2.95 -2.77 4.58
CA LEU A 77 3.49 -4.03 5.08
C LEU A 77 3.63 -4.04 6.61
N LYS A 78 4.04 -2.91 7.20
CA LYS A 78 4.15 -2.75 8.65
C LYS A 78 2.79 -2.76 9.33
N ASP A 79 1.82 -2.05 8.78
CA ASP A 79 0.43 -2.07 9.27
C ASP A 79 -0.07 -3.52 9.38
N ARG A 80 0.16 -4.30 8.32
CA ARG A 80 -0.19 -5.71 8.28
C ARG A 80 0.60 -6.58 9.26
N ALA A 81 1.90 -6.31 9.46
CA ALA A 81 2.75 -7.13 10.33
C ALA A 81 2.59 -6.81 11.83
N ILE A 82 2.30 -5.55 12.19
CA ILE A 82 2.08 -5.08 13.57
C ILE A 82 0.70 -5.50 14.09
N SER A 83 -0.19 -5.87 13.18
CA SER A 83 -1.58 -6.24 13.42
C SER A 83 -1.81 -7.57 14.18
N SER A 84 -0.81 -8.03 14.94
CA SER A 84 -0.96 -9.01 16.02
C SER A 84 -1.53 -8.41 17.31
N GLU A 85 -1.63 -7.07 17.42
CA GLU A 85 -2.23 -6.40 18.58
C GLU A 85 -3.60 -5.78 18.21
N GLU A 86 -4.65 -6.35 18.81
CA GLU A 86 -6.09 -6.02 18.87
C GLU A 86 -6.84 -5.39 17.65
N PRO A 87 -7.98 -5.97 17.23
CA PRO A 87 -8.80 -5.50 16.11
C PRO A 87 -9.51 -4.15 16.34
N ALA A 88 -9.67 -3.69 17.60
CA ALA A 88 -10.40 -2.47 17.93
C ALA A 88 -9.72 -1.18 17.45
N THR A 89 -8.38 -1.16 17.44
CA THR A 89 -7.58 0.00 17.01
C THR A 89 -7.65 0.22 15.48
N LYS A 90 -7.95 -0.83 14.71
CA LYS A 90 -7.93 -0.82 13.24
C LYS A 90 -9.19 -0.21 12.64
N LYS A 91 -10.38 -0.56 13.16
CA LYS A 91 -11.63 0.11 12.77
C LYS A 91 -11.54 1.62 13.02
N HIS A 92 -10.96 2.02 14.14
CA HIS A 92 -10.77 3.43 14.44
C HIS A 92 -9.82 4.13 13.44
N CYS A 93 -8.76 3.46 12.98
CA CYS A 93 -7.84 4.03 11.99
C CYS A 93 -8.49 4.19 10.61
N ILE A 94 -9.26 3.19 10.16
CA ILE A 94 -10.03 3.27 8.91
C ILE A 94 -11.12 4.33 9.02
N GLU A 95 -11.83 4.41 10.14
CA GLU A 95 -12.81 5.47 10.41
C GLU A 95 -12.18 6.87 10.39
N GLU A 96 -10.96 7.06 10.91
CA GLU A 96 -10.24 8.33 10.87
C GLU A 96 -9.82 8.72 9.44
N ILE A 97 -9.49 7.74 8.60
CA ILE A 97 -9.22 7.94 7.17
C ILE A 97 -10.53 8.31 6.43
N ILE A 98 -11.66 7.67 6.78
CA ILE A 98 -12.98 7.91 6.18
C ILE A 98 -13.62 9.22 6.67
N LYS A 99 -13.47 9.60 7.95
CA LYS A 99 -14.04 10.84 8.53
C LYS A 99 -13.32 12.11 8.06
N LYS A 100 -12.10 12.00 7.53
CA LYS A 100 -11.35 13.12 6.91
C LYS A 100 -11.67 13.33 5.41
N LYS A 101 -12.69 12.64 4.90
CA LYS A 101 -13.23 12.77 3.53
C LYS A 101 -13.86 14.15 3.31
#